data_AF-A0A449INK5-F1
#
_entry.id   AF-A0A449INK5-F1
#
_cell.length_a   1.000
_cell.length_b   1.000
_cell.length_c   1.000
_cell.angle_alpha   90.00
_cell.angle_beta   90.00
_cell.angle_gamma   90.00
#
_symmetry.space_group_name_H-M   'P 1'
#
loop_
_entity.id
_entity.type
_entity.pdbx_description
1 polymer ?
#
loop_
_entity_poly.entity_id
_entity_poly.type
_entity_poly.pdbx_seq_one_letter_code
_entity_poly.pdbx_strand_id
1 'polypeptide(L)' 'MSIGNAAKTRKSDAVGKRSSFEIHHVHEVAKGGDIYNVENMLILTPKRHLDIHKGAK' A
#
# COMPACT_ATOMS: atom_id res chain seq x y z
N MET A 1 14.78 0.62 7.60
CA MET A 1 14.61 -0.56 6.72
C MET A 1 15.65 -1.65 6.94
N SER A 2 16.74 -1.40 7.67
CA SER A 2 17.86 -2.35 7.89
C SER A 2 17.49 -3.68 8.57
N ILE A 3 16.32 -3.78 9.20
CA ILE A 3 15.81 -4.99 9.86
C ILE A 3 14.51 -5.52 9.24
N GLY A 4 14.18 -5.09 8.00
CA GLY A 4 12.98 -5.56 7.29
C GLY A 4 11.68 -4.82 7.62
N ASN A 5 11.68 -3.91 8.60
CA ASN A 5 10.50 -3.08 8.88
C ASN A 5 10.25 -2.03 7.79
N ALA A 6 8.98 -1.87 7.40
CA ALA A 6 8.52 -0.82 6.49
C ALA A 6 8.79 0.59 7.07
N ALA A 7 9.25 1.50 6.21
CA ALA A 7 9.49 2.89 6.59
C ALA A 7 8.19 3.61 6.98
N LYS A 8 8.31 4.66 7.80
CA LYS A 8 7.18 5.50 8.20
C LYS A 8 6.85 6.54 7.13
N THR A 9 5.57 6.78 6.90
CA THR A 9 5.08 7.86 6.04
C THR A 9 5.12 9.21 6.77
N ARG A 10 4.84 10.30 6.05
CA ARG A 10 4.58 11.59 6.68
C ARG A 10 3.27 11.51 7.48
N LYS A 11 3.16 12.31 8.55
CA LYS A 11 1.96 12.34 9.40
C LYS A 11 0.68 12.68 8.62
N SER A 12 0.78 13.51 7.57
CA SER A 12 -0.33 13.86 6.67
C SER A 12 -0.89 12.69 5.87
N ASP A 13 -0.11 11.63 5.71
CA ASP A 13 -0.42 10.50 4.83
C ASP A 13 -0.77 9.22 5.61
N ALA A 14 -0.71 9.30 6.95
CA ALA A 14 -1.14 8.26 7.86
C ALA A 14 -2.68 8.24 7.99
N VAL A 15 -3.25 7.08 8.30
CA VAL A 15 -4.68 6.91 8.56
C VAL A 15 -4.87 6.12 9.86
N GLY A 16 -5.31 6.82 10.91
CA GLY A 16 -5.43 6.22 12.25
C GLY A 16 -4.09 5.68 12.73
N LYS A 17 -4.02 4.37 13.02
CA LYS A 17 -2.78 3.70 13.46
C LYS A 17 -1.88 3.28 12.28
N ARG A 18 -2.36 3.31 11.04
CA ARG A 18 -1.59 2.96 9.84
C ARG A 18 -0.68 4.13 9.48
N SER A 19 0.62 3.97 9.71
CA SER A 19 1.65 5.01 9.56
C SER A 19 2.91 4.55 8.83
N SER A 20 2.94 3.29 8.38
CA SER A 20 4.02 2.76 7.55
C SER A 20 3.59 2.77 6.08
N PHE A 21 4.54 2.82 5.16
CA PHE A 21 4.26 2.54 3.76
C PHE A 21 3.75 1.10 3.59
N GLU A 22 2.91 0.88 2.59
CA GLU A 22 2.21 -0.38 2.36
C GLU A 22 2.42 -0.85 0.93
N ILE A 23 2.50 -2.17 0.75
CA ILE A 23 2.50 -2.80 -0.58
C ILE A 23 1.05 -2.99 -1.01
N HIS A 24 0.72 -2.56 -2.22
CA HIS A 24 -0.59 -2.72 -2.84
C HIS A 24 -0.46 -3.49 -4.16
N HIS A 25 -1.33 -4.47 -4.37
CA HIS A 25 -1.43 -5.18 -5.64
C HIS A 25 -2.30 -4.40 -6.65
N VAL A 26 -1.73 -4.02 -7.80
CA VAL A 26 -2.44 -3.23 -8.84
C VAL A 26 -3.65 -3.99 -9.38
N HIS A 27 -3.41 -5.23 -9.81
CA HIS A 27 -4.44 -6.22 -10.01
C HIS A 27 -4.65 -6.95 -8.68
N GLU A 28 -5.78 -6.69 -8.04
CA GLU A 28 -6.12 -7.27 -6.74
C GLU A 28 -6.04 -8.81 -6.77
N VAL A 29 -5.41 -9.39 -5.75
CA VAL A 29 -5.27 -10.85 -5.61
C VAL A 29 -6.63 -11.57 -5.67
N ALA A 30 -7.66 -10.99 -5.05
CA ALA A 30 -9.02 -11.53 -5.07
C ALA A 30 -9.65 -11.61 -6.49
N LYS A 31 -9.08 -10.90 -7.46
CA LYS A 31 -9.52 -10.88 -8.87
C LYS A 31 -8.59 -11.68 -9.79
N GLY A 32 -7.64 -12.43 -9.25
CA GLY A 32 -6.66 -13.20 -10.01
C GLY A 32 -5.29 -12.52 -10.13
N GLY A 33 -5.03 -11.47 -9.34
CA GLY A 33 -3.74 -10.81 -9.26
C GLY A 33 -2.59 -11.72 -8.85
N ASP A 34 -1.48 -11.62 -9.57
CA ASP A 34 -0.24 -12.29 -9.22
C ASP A 34 0.25 -11.82 -7.84
N ILE A 35 0.56 -12.77 -6.97
CA ILE A 35 0.96 -12.48 -5.58
C ILE A 35 2.37 -11.91 -5.50
N TYR A 36 3.32 -12.45 -6.29
CA TYR A 36 4.75 -12.14 -6.22
C TYR A 36 5.33 -11.48 -7.48
N ASN A 37 4.47 -11.09 -8.43
CA ASN A 37 4.90 -10.33 -9.58
C ASN A 37 5.21 -8.88 -9.15
N VAL A 38 6.47 -8.47 -9.26
CA VAL A 38 6.92 -7.13 -8.85
C VAL A 38 6.23 -6.03 -9.65
N GLU A 39 5.90 -6.29 -10.92
CA GLU A 39 5.14 -5.35 -11.76
C GLU A 39 3.69 -5.19 -11.29
N ASN A 40 3.18 -6.15 -10.51
CA ASN A 40 1.86 -6.06 -9.89
C ASN A 40 1.89 -5.37 -8.51
N MET A 41 3.03 -4.87 -8.03
CA MET A 41 3.16 -4.31 -6.68
C MET A 41 3.56 -2.83 -6.68
N LEU A 42 2.83 -2.01 -5.91
CA LEU A 42 3.14 -0.59 -5.69
C LEU A 42 3.37 -0.30 -4.21
N ILE A 43 4.23 0.68 -3.91
CA ILE A 43 4.41 1.22 -2.57
C ILE A 43 3.54 2.47 -2.42
N LEU A 44 2.60 2.43 -1.48
CA LEU A 44 1.65 3.51 -1.25
C LEU A 44 1.67 3.97 0.21
N THR A 45 1.20 5.20 0.42
CA THR A 45 0.85 5.66 1.76
C THR A 45 -0.50 5.06 2.17
N PRO A 46 -0.76 4.87 3.48
CA PRO A 46 -2.05 4.37 3.97
C PRO A 46 -3.24 5.19 3.46
N LYS A 47 -3.09 6.52 3.38
CA LYS A 47 -4.11 7.40 2.83
C LYS A 47 -4.42 7.08 1.37
N ARG A 48 -3.40 7.02 0.50
CA ARG A 48 -3.61 6.70 -0.92
C ARG A 48 -4.15 5.28 -1.12
N HIS A 49 -3.69 4.32 -0.32
CA HIS A 49 -4.17 2.95 -0.40
C HIS A 49 -5.66 2.85 -0.06
N LEU A 50 -6.12 3.62 0.94
CA LEU A 50 -7.54 3.73 1.26
C LEU A 50 -8.33 4.39 0.11
N ASP A 51 -7.81 5.46 -0.48
CA ASP A 51 -8.49 6.18 -1.56
C ASP A 51 -8.74 5.27 -2.78
N ILE A 52 -7.74 4.49 -3.17
CA ILE A 52 -7.85 3.51 -4.28
C ILE A 52 -8.96 2.49 -4.02
N HIS A 53 -8.97 1.86 -2.84
CA HIS A 53 -9.99 0.84 -2.52
C HIS A 53 -11.37 1.43 -2.22
N LYS A 54 -11.47 2.69 -1.81
CA LYS A 54 -12.75 3.40 -1.70
C LYS A 54 -13.31 3.83 -3.06
N GLY A 55 -12.55 3.69 -4.15
CA GLY A 55 -12.93 4.17 -5.47
C GLY A 55 -12.82 5.69 -5.63
N ALA A 56 -12.11 6.38 -4.73
CA ALA A 56 -11.76 7.78 -4.90
C ALA A 56 -10.61 7.86 -5.91
N LYS A 57 -10.87 8.47 -7.08
CA LYS A 57 -9.84 8.76 -8.07
C LYS A 57 -8.84 9.78 -7.53
#